data_AF-A0A7V4YWW8-F1
#
_entry.id   AF-A0A7V4YWW8-F1
#
_cell.length_a   1.000
_cell.length_b   1.000
_cell.length_c   1.000
_cell.angle_alpha   90.00
_cell.angle_beta   90.00
_cell.angle_gamma   90.00
#
_symmetry.space_group_name_H-M   'P 1'
#
loop_
_entity.id
_entity.type
_entity.pdbx_description
1 polymer ?
#
loop_
_entity_poly.entity_id
_entity_poly.type
_entity_poly.pdbx_seq_one_letter_code
_entity_poly.pdbx_strand_id
1 'polypeptide(L)'
;MPDFLFNKKLYYNPVEFALDRIGGAWKMPILWRLKDRVLRYNELKKDIPHVTHKMLTTQLRQLEEEGFVTRTVYPVVPPKVEYALTERGRRAIPVVDVIRNYGLELMKEFGVEEGKK
;
A
#
# COMPACT_ATOMS: atom_id res chain seq x y z
N MET A 1 -23.83 4.08 11.73
CA MET A 1 -22.93 4.45 10.62
C MET A 1 -23.76 4.35 9.35
N PRO A 2 -23.77 5.35 8.46
CA PRO A 2 -24.62 5.32 7.27
C PRO A 2 -24.02 4.45 6.17
N ASP A 3 -24.87 3.71 5.48
CA ASP A 3 -24.52 3.00 4.25
C ASP A 3 -24.40 4.01 3.09
N PHE A 4 -23.53 3.72 2.11
CA PHE A 4 -23.40 4.56 0.92
C PHE A 4 -22.89 3.77 -0.29
N LEU A 5 -23.16 4.30 -1.48
CA LEU A 5 -22.75 3.71 -2.75
C LEU A 5 -21.52 4.43 -3.32
N PHE A 6 -20.50 3.68 -3.73
CA PHE A 6 -19.37 4.20 -4.48
C PHE A 6 -18.93 3.20 -5.55
N ASN A 7 -18.77 3.65 -6.81
CA ASN A 7 -18.42 2.80 -7.96
C ASN A 7 -19.27 1.52 -8.08
N LYS A 8 -20.60 1.64 -7.88
CA LYS A 8 -21.57 0.52 -7.92
C LYS A 8 -21.37 -0.54 -6.82
N LYS A 9 -20.54 -0.27 -5.81
CA LYS A 9 -20.40 -1.09 -4.60
C LYS A 9 -21.06 -0.38 -3.41
N LEU A 10 -21.86 -1.13 -2.65
CA LEU A 10 -22.46 -0.68 -1.40
C LEU A 10 -21.43 -0.87 -0.26
N TYR A 11 -21.27 0.15 0.57
CA TYR A 11 -20.44 0.13 1.77
C TYR A 11 -21.33 0.35 2.98
N TYR A 12 -21.12 -0.43 4.04
CA TYR A 12 -21.93 -0.35 5.26
C TYR A 12 -21.38 0.66 6.27
N ASN A 13 -20.10 1.03 6.11
CA ASN A 13 -19.47 2.03 6.95
C ASN A 13 -18.21 2.64 6.31
N PRO A 14 -17.76 3.82 6.75
CA PRO A 14 -16.55 4.45 6.24
C PRO A 14 -15.25 3.67 6.47
N VAL A 15 -15.20 2.80 7.49
CA VAL A 15 -14.02 1.98 7.79
C VAL A 15 -13.83 0.92 6.69
N GLU A 16 -14.91 0.27 6.27
CA GLU A 16 -14.91 -0.66 5.14
C GLU A 16 -14.40 0.03 3.86
N PHE A 17 -14.87 1.25 3.60
CA PHE A 17 -14.41 2.03 2.45
C PHE A 17 -12.92 2.35 2.53
N ALA A 18 -12.41 2.75 3.69
CA ALA A 18 -10.98 3.00 3.89
C ALA A 18 -10.16 1.70 3.67
N LEU A 19 -10.60 0.58 4.24
CA LEU A 19 -9.94 -0.72 4.08
C LEU A 19 -9.94 -1.21 2.63
N ASP A 20 -10.98 -0.93 1.86
CA ASP A 20 -11.03 -1.24 0.44
C ASP A 20 -10.02 -0.42 -0.39
N ARG A 21 -9.77 0.84 0.02
CA ARG A 21 -8.81 1.74 -0.65
C ARG A 21 -7.36 1.46 -0.27
N ILE A 22 -7.04 1.30 1.02
CA ILE A 22 -5.65 1.18 1.47
C ILE A 22 -5.29 -0.18 2.07
N GLY A 23 -6.29 -1.00 2.41
CA GLY A 23 -6.10 -2.31 3.03
C GLY A 23 -5.76 -3.42 2.04
N GLY A 24 -6.07 -4.65 2.45
CA GLY A 24 -5.61 -5.85 1.77
C GLY A 24 -4.13 -6.15 2.02
N ALA A 25 -3.65 -7.26 1.47
CA ALA A 25 -2.33 -7.79 1.81
C ALA A 25 -1.14 -6.94 1.30
N TRP A 26 -1.34 -6.08 0.31
CA TRP A 26 -0.21 -5.48 -0.45
C TRP A 26 -0.22 -3.95 -0.53
N LYS A 27 -1.38 -3.30 -0.47
CA LYS A 27 -1.44 -1.82 -0.57
C LYS A 27 -0.72 -1.15 0.59
N MET A 28 -0.99 -1.54 1.85
CA MET A 28 -0.29 -0.96 3.01
C MET A 28 1.23 -1.20 2.99
N PRO A 29 1.75 -2.41 2.71
CA PRO A 29 3.20 -2.59 2.53
C PRO A 29 3.82 -1.71 1.45
N ILE A 30 3.16 -1.55 0.29
CA ILE A 30 3.66 -0.69 -0.79
C ILE A 30 3.72 0.76 -0.32
N LEU A 31 2.63 1.28 0.26
CA LEU A 31 2.56 2.64 0.77
C LEU A 31 3.64 2.89 1.83
N TRP A 32 3.83 1.94 2.75
CA TRP A 32 4.85 2.02 3.79
C TRP A 32 6.27 2.09 3.24
N ARG A 33 6.59 1.37 2.16
CA ARG A 33 7.93 1.42 1.54
C ARG A 33 8.19 2.73 0.78
N LEU A 34 7.14 3.36 0.28
CA LEU A 34 7.21 4.63 -0.45
C LEU A 34 7.15 5.88 0.45
N LYS A 35 6.94 5.72 1.76
CA LYS A 35 6.68 6.83 2.70
C LYS A 35 7.68 7.99 2.61
N ASP A 36 8.97 7.66 2.56
CA ASP A 36 10.09 8.61 2.56
C ASP A 36 11.03 8.42 1.36
N ARG A 37 10.63 7.60 0.38
CA ARG A 37 11.51 7.14 -0.70
C ARG A 37 10.76 7.08 -2.02
N VAL A 38 11.44 7.50 -3.07
CA VAL A 38 11.08 7.19 -4.45
C VAL A 38 11.76 5.87 -4.83
N LEU A 39 10.99 4.90 -5.32
CA LEU A 39 11.51 3.56 -5.62
C LEU A 39 11.18 3.12 -7.03
N ARG A 40 12.10 2.38 -7.65
CA ARG A 40 11.84 1.63 -8.88
C ARG A 40 11.07 0.35 -8.58
N TYR A 41 10.45 -0.21 -9.62
CA TYR A 41 9.71 -1.48 -9.52
C TYR A 41 10.53 -2.61 -8.88
N ASN A 42 11.77 -2.80 -9.32
CA ASN A 42 12.63 -3.88 -8.81
C ASN A 42 13.04 -3.65 -7.34
N GLU A 43 13.16 -2.39 -6.91
CA GLU A 43 13.46 -2.04 -5.51
C GLU A 43 12.25 -2.35 -4.62
N LEU A 44 11.04 -1.97 -5.06
CA LEU A 44 9.79 -2.37 -4.38
C LEU A 44 9.63 -3.89 -4.31
N LYS A 45 9.92 -4.60 -5.41
CA LYS A 45 9.82 -6.06 -5.46
C LYS A 45 10.82 -6.73 -4.51
N LYS A 46 12.02 -6.17 -4.35
CA LYS A 46 13.05 -6.63 -3.42
C LYS A 46 12.65 -6.36 -1.96
N ASP A 47 12.09 -5.19 -1.68
CA ASP A 47 11.64 -4.80 -0.33
C ASP A 47 10.37 -5.56 0.12
N ILE A 48 9.62 -6.15 -0.82
CA ILE A 48 8.43 -6.97 -0.59
C ILE A 48 8.60 -8.33 -1.29
N PRO A 49 9.48 -9.23 -0.80
CA PRO A 49 9.89 -10.42 -1.54
C PRO A 49 8.72 -11.38 -1.86
N HIS A 50 7.73 -11.48 -0.98
CA HIS A 50 6.61 -12.42 -1.12
C HIS A 50 5.57 -12.05 -2.19
N VAL A 51 5.62 -10.83 -2.76
CA VAL A 51 4.48 -10.29 -3.52
C VAL A 51 4.24 -10.82 -4.94
N THR A 52 4.94 -11.75 -5.59
CA THR A 52 4.80 -12.00 -7.06
C THR A 52 4.89 -10.74 -7.98
N HIS A 53 5.15 -10.93 -9.26
CA HIS A 53 5.18 -9.81 -10.21
C HIS A 53 3.77 -9.32 -10.57
N LYS A 54 2.85 -10.25 -10.83
CA LYS A 54 1.48 -9.95 -11.24
C LYS A 54 0.76 -9.11 -10.19
N MET A 55 0.82 -9.52 -8.92
CA MET A 55 0.15 -8.80 -7.84
C MET A 55 0.77 -7.44 -7.62
N LEU A 56 2.10 -7.30 -7.58
CA LEU A 56 2.74 -5.98 -7.42
C LEU A 56 2.30 -5.00 -8.51
N THR A 57 2.29 -5.44 -9.78
CA THR A 57 1.83 -4.62 -10.90
C THR A 57 0.36 -4.23 -10.76
N THR A 58 -0.52 -5.17 -10.42
CA THR A 58 -1.94 -4.87 -10.21
C THR A 58 -2.16 -3.88 -9.08
N GLN A 59 -1.45 -4.03 -7.96
CA GLN A 59 -1.61 -3.19 -6.78
C GLN A 59 -1.05 -1.78 -7.01
N LEU A 60 0.10 -1.65 -7.68
CA LEU A 60 0.65 -0.34 -8.07
C LEU A 60 -0.29 0.39 -9.03
N ARG A 61 -0.86 -0.31 -10.02
CA ARG A 61 -1.84 0.28 -10.94
C ARG A 61 -3.10 0.75 -10.22
N GLN A 62 -3.64 -0.05 -9.28
CA GLN A 62 -4.79 0.37 -8.47
C GLN A 62 -4.47 1.59 -7.60
N LEU A 63 -3.30 1.62 -6.96
CA LEU A 63 -2.87 2.76 -6.14
C LEU A 63 -2.63 4.01 -6.99
N GLU A 64 -2.19 3.86 -8.24
CA GLU A 64 -2.05 4.94 -9.21
C GLU A 64 -3.42 5.47 -9.66
N GLU A 65 -4.35 4.59 -10.07
CA GLU A 65 -5.71 4.93 -10.48
C GLU A 65 -6.52 5.59 -9.33
N GLU A 66 -6.30 5.15 -8.09
CA GLU A 66 -6.90 5.73 -6.89
C GLU A 66 -6.17 6.97 -6.38
N GLY A 67 -5.07 7.37 -7.02
CA GLY A 67 -4.32 8.60 -6.74
C GLY A 67 -3.51 8.58 -5.44
N PHE A 68 -3.13 7.41 -4.92
CA PHE A 68 -2.23 7.26 -3.77
C PHE A 68 -0.75 7.27 -4.18
N VAL A 69 -0.44 6.81 -5.39
CA VAL A 69 0.92 6.69 -5.94
C VAL A 69 1.01 7.36 -7.29
N THR A 70 2.11 8.05 -7.57
CA THR A 70 2.47 8.53 -8.91
C THR A 70 3.51 7.62 -9.53
N ARG A 71 3.34 7.32 -10.82
CA ARG A 71 4.31 6.60 -11.65
C ARG A 71 4.97 7.57 -12.63
N THR A 72 6.27 7.76 -12.51
CA THR A 72 7.04 8.64 -13.41
C THR A 72 7.94 7.79 -14.31
N VAL A 73 7.80 7.99 -15.63
CA VAL A 73 8.63 7.33 -16.65
C VAL A 73 9.70 8.31 -17.11
N TYR A 74 10.97 7.93 -16.97
CA TYR A 74 12.11 8.70 -17.45
C TYR A 74 12.62 8.08 -18.76
N PRO A 75 12.61 8.84 -19.87
CA PRO A 75 13.11 8.39 -21.17
C PRO A 75 14.64 8.48 -21.23
N VAL A 76 15.30 7.75 -20.32
CA VAL A 76 16.76 7.55 -20.30
C VAL A 76 17.10 6.16 -20.84
N VAL A 77 18.37 5.89 -21.16
CA VAL A 77 18.82 4.55 -21.56
C VAL A 77 19.62 3.92 -20.41
N PRO A 78 19.19 2.77 -19.85
CA PRO A 78 17.91 2.08 -20.05
C PRO A 78 16.72 2.84 -19.42
N PRO A 79 15.49 2.68 -19.94
CA PRO A 79 14.31 3.41 -19.43
C PRO A 79 14.08 3.09 -17.96
N LYS A 80 13.80 4.14 -17.18
CA LYS A 80 13.60 4.03 -15.73
C LYS A 80 12.17 4.43 -15.37
N VAL A 81 11.55 3.65 -14.49
CA VAL A 81 10.22 3.93 -13.94
C VAL A 81 10.35 4.04 -12.43
N GLU A 82 9.83 5.12 -11.88
CA GLU A 82 9.80 5.38 -10.45
C GLU A 82 8.36 5.50 -9.93
N TYR A 83 8.20 5.14 -8.66
CA TYR A 83 6.98 5.26 -7.90
C TYR A 83 7.22 6.14 -6.68
N ALA A 84 6.29 7.04 -6.39
CA ALA A 84 6.32 7.93 -5.24
C ALA A 84 4.90 8.10 -4.66
N LEU A 85 4.79 8.44 -3.38
CA LEU A 85 3.49 8.79 -2.80
C LEU A 85 3.02 10.16 -3.29
N THR A 86 1.72 10.26 -3.53
CA THR A 86 1.02 11.54 -3.64
C THR A 86 0.73 12.13 -2.26
N GLU A 87 0.20 13.35 -2.21
CA GLU A 87 -0.34 13.93 -0.97
C GLU A 87 -1.44 13.06 -0.34
N ARG A 88 -2.28 12.42 -1.16
CA ARG A 88 -3.27 11.44 -0.67
C ARG A 88 -2.59 10.19 -0.09
N GLY A 89 -1.55 9.68 -0.76
CA GLY A 89 -0.69 8.60 -0.26
C GLY A 89 -0.08 8.90 1.10
N ARG A 90 0.50 10.09 1.25
CA ARG A 90 1.11 10.55 2.51
C ARG A 90 0.10 10.61 3.66
N ARG A 91 -1.13 11.08 3.40
CA ARG A 91 -2.21 11.10 4.41
C ARG A 91 -2.64 9.70 4.88
N ALA A 92 -2.38 8.64 4.11
CA ALA A 92 -2.67 7.28 4.54
C ALA A 92 -1.60 6.71 5.48
N ILE A 93 -0.37 7.26 5.49
CA ILE A 93 0.75 6.72 6.27
C ILE A 93 0.49 6.69 7.78
N PRO A 94 -0.08 7.74 8.41
CA PRO A 94 -0.42 7.68 9.83
C PRO A 94 -1.41 6.54 10.16
N VAL A 95 -2.37 6.26 9.28
CA VAL A 95 -3.34 5.17 9.47
C VAL A 95 -2.64 3.82 9.35
N VAL A 96 -1.76 3.66 8.36
CA VAL A 96 -0.94 2.45 8.19
C VAL A 96 -0.06 2.22 9.42
N ASP A 97 0.51 3.28 10.00
CA ASP A 97 1.34 3.19 11.21
C ASP A 97 0.53 2.73 12.43
N VAL A 98 -0.67 3.28 12.62
CA VAL A 98 -1.59 2.84 13.70
C VAL A 98 -1.92 1.36 13.55
N ILE A 99 -2.30 0.90 12.36
CA ILE A 99 -2.63 -0.50 12.10
C ILE A 99 -1.41 -1.40 12.32
N ARG A 100 -0.23 -0.96 11.88
CA ARG A 100 1.03 -1.67 12.08
C ARG A 100 1.33 -1.84 13.57
N ASN A 101 1.22 -0.77 14.35
CA ASN A 101 1.53 -0.80 15.78
C ASN A 101 0.54 -1.67 16.56
N TYR A 102 -0.75 -1.57 16.25
CA TYR A 102 -1.75 -2.49 16.79
C TYR A 102 -1.47 -3.95 16.41
N GLY A 103 -1.04 -4.22 15.16
CA GLY A 103 -0.61 -5.55 14.75
C GLY A 103 0.57 -6.09 15.57
N LEU A 104 1.54 -5.24 15.92
CA LEU A 104 2.66 -5.62 16.79
C LEU A 104 2.21 -5.92 18.22
N GLU A 105 1.20 -5.21 18.73
CA GLU A 105 0.60 -5.49 20.03
C GLU A 105 -0.12 -6.85 20.03
N LEU A 106 -0.93 -7.12 19.00
CA LEU A 106 -1.61 -8.41 18.84
C LEU A 106 -0.61 -9.56 18.72
N MET A 107 0.50 -9.38 17.99
CA MET A 107 1.56 -10.40 17.92
C MET A 107 2.10 -10.75 19.31
N LYS A 108 2.29 -9.75 20.18
CA LYS A 108 2.73 -9.98 21.57
C LYS A 108 1.65 -10.69 22.39
N GLU A 109 0.39 -10.28 22.26
CA GLU A 109 -0.74 -10.89 22.97
C GLU A 109 -0.91 -12.37 22.61
N PHE A 110 -0.78 -12.72 21.33
CA PHE A 110 -0.89 -14.10 20.85
C PHE A 110 0.42 -14.90 20.91
N GLY A 111 1.51 -14.33 21.44
CA GLY A 111 2.81 -15.02 21.54
C GLY A 111 3.47 -15.34 20.19
N VAL A 112 3.22 -14.53 19.17
CA VAL A 112 3.79 -14.68 17.82
C VAL A 112 5.19 -14.07 17.79
N GLU A 113 6.21 -14.88 17.58
CA GLU A 113 7.59 -14.41 17.41
C GLU A 113 7.84 -13.88 15.99
N GLU A 114 8.71 -12.86 15.87
CA GLU A 114 9.20 -12.43 14.55
C GLU A 114 9.98 -13.58 13.90
N GLY A 115 9.56 -14.01 12.71
CA GLY A 115 10.30 -15.01 11.95
C GLY A 115 11.73 -14.54 11.71
N LYS A 116 12.70 -15.23 12.33
CA LYS A 116 14.13 -15.04 12.04
C LYS A 116 14.33 -15.26 10.55
N LYS A 117 14.78 -14.22 9.86
CA LYS A 117 15.18 -14.27 8.46
C LYS A 117 16.46 -15.06 8.28
#